data_AF-A0AAE2QMS6-F1
#
_entry.id   AF-A0AAE2QMS6-F1
#
_cell.length_a   1.000
_cell.length_b   1.000
_cell.length_c   1.000
_cell.angle_alpha   90.00
_cell.angle_beta   90.00
_cell.angle_gamma   90.00
#
_symmetry.space_group_name_H-M   'P 1'
#
loop_
_entity.id
_entity.type
_entity.pdbx_description
1 polymer ?
#
loop_
_entity_poly.entity_id
_entity_poly.type
_entity_poly.pdbx_seq_one_letter_code
_entity_poly.pdbx_strand_id
1 'polypeptide(L)'
;MPPQSFDQKKPTQYWKWFLPPMLLLSLGLHGLVLFTPVAPSEDDLVPPPDPEEDGIAITKIDPPRARATTPQSNTGTVKTAPSNPSPTPSPTATAATPQSQANQQSSRTGSNSSDRRPNSSRSNSNSARPATTDTGSQPANASQGDVPDLSAAPTVNVPNPPAPAVTPPTSDPFEEYIEVFKSFRGQTATEEEITTLKGTWLSGVTERGAAYANLEIQPLKNLETVPYEAKICLPEAPTSAQVLVLVEADGNLDSDRQLVRTTGYRSFNRAVQELVQQHDYPEAETPQAFLVEIEVDYDESNCQPPQDVANLPDEYFAILDDYIGPELTTIAEANMAKTEWFMSLSESGEIEFSEAEALEETATLEGFDAEVEYALGICLPIAPQEAWWGVLVNPDGTVNGEPNLLRSTGYGGFDDRSQELVRAFDFPEVDTPQAYVIEVPVGYNSVNCEQPAQKAAEAGESTTSNPDSTDSPEQAAQSSGAFDPTKQAQLATTGRQNVDRDALVSLNSDDPGLVTTIVDSGWPDEVDKGCFLSEHDPETGLVPADGAEDVVVLSQNADRAPATIGNLYGVTPNEVGEYCSAPLYELQENGTPQLFASVVGFGTGNSSALVVIWFSDPRQA
;
A
#
# COMPACT_ATOMS: atom_id res chain seq x y z
N MET A 1 -6.82 -64.04 -14.87
CA MET A 1 -7.48 -63.16 -15.86
C MET A 1 -6.41 -62.27 -16.46
N PRO A 2 -6.27 -62.17 -17.78
CA PRO A 2 -5.28 -61.29 -18.40
C PRO A 2 -5.79 -59.82 -18.39
N PRO A 3 -4.88 -58.82 -18.32
CA PRO A 3 -5.26 -57.41 -18.34
C PRO A 3 -5.76 -57.00 -19.73
N GLN A 4 -6.87 -56.27 -19.77
CA GLN A 4 -7.44 -55.68 -20.98
C GLN A 4 -6.62 -54.44 -21.37
N SER A 5 -6.07 -54.45 -22.59
CA SER A 5 -5.46 -53.28 -23.21
C SER A 5 -6.56 -52.34 -23.70
N PHE A 6 -6.61 -51.12 -23.16
CA PHE A 6 -7.44 -50.05 -23.71
C PHE A 6 -6.73 -49.42 -24.91
N ASP A 7 -7.30 -49.60 -26.09
CA ASP A 7 -6.91 -48.88 -27.31
C ASP A 7 -7.28 -47.40 -27.15
N GLN A 8 -6.28 -46.55 -26.88
CA GLN A 8 -6.43 -45.09 -26.95
C GLN A 8 -6.68 -44.66 -28.40
N LYS A 9 -7.94 -44.34 -28.72
CA LYS A 9 -8.29 -43.62 -29.95
C LYS A 9 -7.61 -42.25 -29.93
N LYS A 10 -6.70 -42.02 -30.89
CA LYS A 10 -6.11 -40.70 -31.13
C LYS A 10 -7.22 -39.66 -31.30
N PRO A 11 -7.23 -38.57 -30.51
CA PRO A 11 -8.20 -37.50 -30.66
C PRO A 11 -8.06 -36.91 -32.07
N THR A 12 -9.19 -36.85 -32.77
CA THR A 12 -9.27 -36.32 -34.12
C THR A 12 -9.04 -34.81 -34.04
N GLN A 13 -7.98 -34.32 -34.70
CA GLN A 13 -7.54 -32.91 -34.72
C GLN A 13 -8.52 -32.02 -35.51
N TYR A 14 -9.76 -31.86 -35.04
CA TYR A 14 -10.74 -30.96 -35.64
C TYR A 14 -10.36 -29.48 -35.48
N TRP A 15 -9.56 -29.12 -34.47
CA TRP A 15 -9.14 -27.74 -34.21
C TRP A 15 -8.30 -27.11 -35.34
N LYS A 16 -7.50 -27.92 -36.05
CA LYS A 16 -6.70 -27.45 -37.20
C LYS A 16 -7.54 -26.90 -38.35
N TRP A 17 -8.82 -27.25 -38.43
CA TRP A 17 -9.74 -26.75 -39.45
C TRP A 17 -10.43 -25.43 -39.06
N PHE A 18 -10.46 -25.08 -37.77
CA PHE A 18 -11.13 -23.85 -37.30
C PHE A 18 -10.19 -22.64 -37.20
N LEU A 19 -8.88 -22.84 -37.06
CA LEU A 19 -7.92 -21.75 -36.96
C LEU A 19 -7.83 -20.85 -38.21
N PRO A 20 -7.72 -21.40 -39.43
CA PRO A 20 -7.55 -20.58 -40.64
C PRO A 20 -8.69 -19.58 -40.92
N PRO A 21 -9.99 -19.94 -40.79
CA PRO A 21 -11.07 -18.99 -41.06
C PRO A 21 -11.17 -17.89 -40.01
N MET A 22 -10.92 -18.19 -38.72
CA MET A 22 -10.94 -17.17 -37.66
C MET A 22 -9.85 -16.10 -37.86
N LEU A 23 -8.65 -16.53 -38.25
CA LEU A 23 -7.52 -15.63 -38.48
C LEU A 23 -7.74 -14.73 -39.71
N LEU A 24 -8.35 -15.27 -40.77
CA LEU A 24 -8.76 -14.49 -41.95
C LEU A 24 -9.84 -13.45 -41.63
N LEU A 25 -10.78 -13.79 -40.74
CA LEU A 25 -11.86 -12.88 -40.34
C LEU A 25 -11.32 -11.72 -39.50
N SER A 26 -10.39 -12.00 -38.58
CA SER A 26 -9.70 -10.99 -37.77
C SER A 26 -8.86 -10.03 -38.63
N LEU A 27 -8.07 -10.55 -39.58
CA LEU A 27 -7.28 -9.72 -40.49
C LEU A 27 -8.16 -8.88 -41.42
N GLY A 28 -9.28 -9.44 -41.87
CA GLY A 28 -10.26 -8.72 -42.69
C GLY A 28 -10.92 -7.56 -41.93
N LEU A 29 -11.27 -7.77 -40.65
CA LEU A 29 -11.87 -6.74 -39.81
C LEU A 29 -10.88 -5.60 -39.53
N HIS A 30 -9.63 -5.92 -39.18
CA HIS A 30 -8.58 -4.92 -38.97
C HIS A 30 -8.27 -4.13 -40.24
N GLY A 31 -8.23 -4.80 -41.40
CA GLY A 31 -8.06 -4.12 -42.68
C GLY A 31 -9.19 -3.13 -42.96
N LEU A 32 -10.44 -3.47 -42.62
CA LEU A 32 -11.59 -2.60 -42.88
C LEU A 32 -11.56 -1.32 -42.03
N VAL A 33 -11.12 -1.41 -40.77
CA VAL A 33 -10.94 -0.25 -39.86
C VAL A 33 -9.85 0.71 -40.37
N LEU A 34 -8.78 0.19 -40.98
CA LEU A 34 -7.73 1.04 -41.54
C LEU A 34 -8.15 1.77 -42.83
N PHE A 35 -9.21 1.31 -43.50
CA PHE A 35 -9.69 1.88 -44.76
C PHE A 35 -10.99 2.68 -44.63
N THR A 36 -11.57 2.83 -43.43
CA THR A 36 -12.62 3.80 -43.19
C THR A 36 -12.03 5.21 -43.22
N PRO A 37 -12.32 6.05 -44.24
CA PRO A 37 -11.82 7.42 -44.29
C PRO A 37 -12.46 8.19 -43.14
N VAL A 38 -11.64 8.58 -42.16
CA VAL A 38 -12.03 9.54 -41.14
C VAL A 38 -12.29 10.85 -41.89
N ALA A 39 -13.56 11.24 -41.99
CA ALA A 39 -13.92 12.53 -42.57
C ALA A 39 -13.28 13.62 -41.70
N PRO A 40 -12.55 14.59 -42.27
CA PRO A 40 -12.08 15.73 -41.50
C PRO A 40 -13.29 16.50 -40.99
N SER A 41 -13.35 16.70 -39.68
CA SER A 41 -14.25 17.67 -39.06
C SER A 41 -13.94 19.05 -39.63
N GLU A 42 -14.95 19.68 -40.23
CA GLU A 42 -14.88 21.05 -40.71
C GLU A 42 -14.81 21.99 -39.50
N ASP A 43 -13.62 22.45 -39.13
CA ASP A 43 -13.46 23.68 -38.34
C ASP A 43 -12.18 24.43 -38.76
N ASP A 44 -12.41 25.71 -39.09
CA ASP A 44 -11.53 26.85 -39.34
C ASP A 44 -10.35 26.78 -40.33
N LEU A 45 -10.56 27.47 -41.46
CA LEU A 45 -9.57 27.86 -42.44
C LEU A 45 -8.63 28.95 -41.89
N VAL A 46 -7.55 28.55 -41.23
CA VAL A 46 -6.36 29.41 -41.06
C VAL A 46 -5.56 29.39 -42.37
N PRO A 47 -5.31 30.53 -43.02
CA PRO A 47 -4.49 30.57 -44.23
C PRO A 47 -3.04 30.15 -43.90
N PRO A 48 -2.37 29.42 -44.80
CA PRO A 48 -1.01 28.94 -44.55
C PRO A 48 -0.04 30.11 -44.38
N PRO A 49 0.89 30.06 -43.40
CA PRO A 49 1.95 31.04 -43.27
C PRO A 49 2.91 30.94 -44.46
N ASP A 50 3.30 32.13 -44.93
CA ASP A 50 4.20 32.38 -46.05
C ASP A 50 5.59 31.77 -45.78
N PRO A 51 6.14 30.89 -46.64
CA PRO A 51 7.41 30.23 -46.39
C PRO A 51 8.58 31.02 -46.98
N GLU A 52 8.76 32.29 -46.61
CA GLU A 52 10.01 33.02 -46.82
C GLU A 52 10.31 33.87 -45.59
N GLU A 53 11.52 33.69 -45.03
CA GLU A 53 12.13 34.40 -43.88
C GLU A 53 12.02 33.71 -42.50
N ASP A 54 12.93 32.75 -42.23
CA ASP A 54 13.94 32.93 -41.17
C ASP A 54 14.97 31.79 -41.17
N GLY A 55 16.15 32.08 -41.72
CA GLY A 55 17.33 31.22 -41.64
C GLY A 55 18.04 31.41 -40.31
N ILE A 56 17.88 30.47 -39.37
CA ILE A 56 18.67 30.43 -38.14
C ILE A 56 20.09 29.95 -38.47
N ALA A 57 21.04 30.88 -38.46
CA ALA A 57 22.46 30.58 -38.53
C ALA A 57 22.95 30.05 -37.17
N ILE A 58 23.23 28.75 -37.09
CA ILE A 58 23.90 28.12 -35.94
C ILE A 58 25.33 28.69 -35.85
N THR A 59 25.53 29.60 -34.90
CA THR A 59 26.86 30.13 -34.58
C THR A 59 27.42 29.31 -33.42
N LYS A 60 28.49 28.56 -33.69
CA LYS A 60 29.22 27.75 -32.70
C LYS A 60 29.90 28.68 -31.69
N ILE A 61 29.47 28.64 -30.44
CA ILE A 61 30.10 29.35 -29.31
C ILE A 61 31.16 28.41 -28.72
N ASP A 62 32.44 28.80 -28.78
CA ASP A 62 33.54 28.10 -28.10
C ASP A 62 33.52 28.41 -26.59
N PRO A 63 33.89 27.44 -25.72
CA PRO A 63 33.79 27.58 -24.26
C PRO A 63 34.77 28.62 -23.68
N PRO A 64 34.39 29.32 -22.59
CA PRO A 64 35.17 30.42 -22.05
C PRO A 64 36.48 29.94 -21.42
N ARG A 65 37.59 30.39 -22.02
CA ARG A 65 38.94 30.22 -21.49
C ARG A 65 39.21 31.28 -20.43
N ALA A 66 39.40 30.83 -19.18
CA ALA A 66 39.82 31.69 -18.07
C ALA A 66 41.09 32.49 -18.40
N ARG A 67 41.05 33.82 -18.24
CA ARG A 67 42.26 34.65 -18.09
C ARG A 67 42.05 35.86 -17.17
N ALA A 68 42.74 35.76 -16.04
CA ALA A 68 43.46 36.77 -15.26
C ALA A 68 43.18 38.26 -15.51
N THR A 69 42.79 38.90 -14.41
CA THR A 69 42.82 40.31 -14.05
C THR A 69 44.11 41.07 -14.42
N THR A 70 43.95 42.31 -14.91
CA THR A 70 44.76 43.47 -14.49
C THR A 70 44.01 44.78 -14.83
N PRO A 71 44.08 45.84 -14.00
CA PRO A 71 43.27 47.04 -14.16
C PRO A 71 44.03 48.16 -14.87
N GLN A 72 43.36 48.93 -15.72
CA GLN A 72 43.86 50.27 -16.04
C GLN A 72 42.74 51.28 -16.28
N SER A 73 42.98 52.42 -15.65
CA SER A 73 42.10 53.55 -15.42
C SER A 73 42.16 54.57 -16.56
N ASN A 74 41.07 55.37 -16.62
CA ASN A 74 40.99 56.79 -16.93
C ASN A 74 40.54 57.32 -18.33
N THR A 75 39.49 58.15 -18.21
CA THR A 75 39.29 59.53 -18.70
C THR A 75 38.61 59.85 -20.05
N GLY A 76 37.47 60.56 -19.91
CA GLY A 76 37.01 61.69 -20.73
C GLY A 76 36.26 61.32 -22.02
N THR A 77 35.11 61.87 -22.39
CA THR A 77 34.74 63.29 -22.34
C THR A 77 33.23 63.47 -22.62
N VAL A 78 32.68 64.44 -21.90
CA VAL A 78 31.38 65.12 -21.96
C VAL A 78 30.80 65.40 -23.37
N LYS A 79 29.48 65.19 -23.56
CA LYS A 79 28.62 66.15 -24.28
C LYS A 79 27.15 66.09 -23.83
N THR A 80 26.62 67.28 -23.63
CA THR A 80 25.36 67.75 -23.02
C THR A 80 24.12 67.73 -23.95
N ALA A 81 22.95 67.35 -23.37
CA ALA A 81 21.57 67.95 -23.37
C ALA A 81 20.93 68.53 -24.68
N PRO A 82 19.57 68.79 -24.79
CA PRO A 82 18.53 68.83 -23.74
C PRO A 82 17.10 68.28 -24.06
N SER A 83 16.38 67.95 -22.98
CA SER A 83 14.98 68.22 -22.54
C SER A 83 13.74 68.41 -23.44
N ASN A 84 12.61 67.88 -22.90
CA ASN A 84 11.20 68.37 -22.83
C ASN A 84 10.15 67.91 -23.89
N PRO A 85 8.82 67.96 -23.60
CA PRO A 85 8.03 67.47 -22.45
C PRO A 85 6.70 66.76 -22.87
N SER A 86 5.91 66.26 -21.89
CA SER A 86 4.54 65.71 -22.00
C SER A 86 3.52 66.65 -22.68
N PRO A 87 2.35 66.11 -23.12
CA PRO A 87 1.12 66.32 -22.33
C PRO A 87 0.05 65.18 -22.39
N THR A 88 -0.77 65.10 -21.34
CA THR A 88 -2.13 64.48 -21.30
C THR A 88 -3.17 65.48 -21.86
N PRO A 89 -4.36 65.08 -22.40
CA PRO A 89 -5.53 64.69 -21.59
C PRO A 89 -6.53 63.67 -22.23
N SER A 90 -7.48 63.16 -21.42
CA SER A 90 -8.65 62.32 -21.76
C SER A 90 -9.70 63.00 -22.66
N PRO A 91 -10.70 62.25 -23.22
CA PRO A 91 -12.03 62.23 -22.58
C PRO A 91 -12.87 60.92 -22.71
N THR A 92 -13.67 60.68 -21.66
CA THR A 92 -15.11 60.28 -21.59
C THR A 92 -15.84 59.60 -22.77
N ALA A 93 -16.44 58.42 -22.51
CA ALA A 93 -17.82 57.97 -22.85
C ALA A 93 -17.95 56.46 -22.58
N THR A 94 -19.07 55.78 -22.32
CA THR A 94 -20.44 56.03 -21.84
C THR A 94 -21.04 54.62 -21.70
N ALA A 95 -21.90 54.43 -20.71
CA ALA A 95 -22.59 53.19 -20.36
C ALA A 95 -23.44 52.56 -21.47
N ALA A 96 -23.67 51.24 -21.38
CA ALA A 96 -24.91 50.60 -21.82
C ALA A 96 -25.18 49.31 -21.01
N THR A 97 -26.21 49.39 -20.16
CA THR A 97 -27.00 48.25 -19.65
C THR A 97 -28.06 47.88 -20.71
N PRO A 98 -28.54 46.63 -20.75
CA PRO A 98 -29.95 46.37 -20.41
C PRO A 98 -30.13 45.05 -19.61
N GLN A 99 -30.80 45.02 -18.44
CA GLN A 99 -32.24 44.73 -18.22
C GLN A 99 -32.88 43.81 -19.27
N SER A 100 -33.72 42.81 -19.02
CA SER A 100 -34.40 42.13 -17.90
C SER A 100 -35.12 40.95 -18.62
N GLN A 101 -35.43 39.77 -18.09
CA GLN A 101 -36.51 39.45 -17.14
C GLN A 101 -36.89 37.97 -17.37
N ALA A 102 -37.25 37.26 -16.29
CA ALA A 102 -38.33 36.24 -16.16
C ALA A 102 -37.86 35.01 -15.35
N ASN A 103 -38.21 34.89 -14.07
CA ASN A 103 -39.47 34.37 -13.50
C ASN A 103 -39.50 32.83 -13.37
N GLN A 104 -39.41 32.35 -12.13
CA GLN A 104 -40.11 31.20 -11.48
C GLN A 104 -39.31 30.90 -10.19
N GLN A 105 -39.72 31.20 -8.95
CA GLN A 105 -40.97 31.01 -8.22
C GLN A 105 -41.34 29.53 -8.01
N SER A 106 -40.96 28.97 -6.84
CA SER A 106 -41.74 28.05 -5.97
C SER A 106 -40.91 27.68 -4.73
N SER A 107 -41.23 28.26 -3.56
CA SER A 107 -41.93 27.65 -2.39
C SER A 107 -40.99 26.89 -1.43
N ARG A 108 -40.53 27.50 -0.32
CA ARG A 108 -41.20 27.53 1.00
C ARG A 108 -41.83 26.20 1.42
N THR A 109 -41.20 25.51 2.38
CA THR A 109 -41.88 25.05 3.61
C THR A 109 -40.89 25.15 4.76
N GLY A 110 -41.23 25.90 5.80
CA GLY A 110 -40.55 25.88 7.09
C GLY A 110 -41.42 25.18 8.13
N SER A 111 -40.80 24.76 9.24
CA SER A 111 -41.40 24.60 10.59
C SER A 111 -40.26 24.25 11.56
N ASN A 112 -39.79 25.18 12.41
CA ASN A 112 -40.28 25.51 13.76
C ASN A 112 -40.10 24.40 14.81
N SER A 113 -39.18 24.62 15.77
CA SER A 113 -39.32 24.40 17.23
C SER A 113 -37.96 24.62 17.90
N SER A 114 -37.67 25.79 18.51
CA SER A 114 -38.05 26.22 19.87
C SER A 114 -37.44 25.39 21.01
N ASP A 115 -36.55 26.08 21.74
CA ASP A 115 -36.18 25.87 23.14
C ASP A 115 -37.27 25.26 24.04
N ARG A 116 -36.89 24.28 24.88
CA ARG A 116 -37.28 24.23 26.31
C ARG A 116 -36.61 23.09 27.10
N ARG A 117 -35.86 23.50 28.12
CA ARG A 117 -35.57 22.78 29.39
C ARG A 117 -36.82 22.15 30.02
N PRO A 118 -36.68 21.03 30.76
CA PRO A 118 -36.63 21.05 32.24
C PRO A 118 -35.58 20.05 32.81
N ASN A 119 -34.80 20.34 33.85
CA ASN A 119 -35.05 20.42 35.30
C ASN A 119 -35.47 19.11 36.02
N SER A 120 -34.73 18.79 37.09
CA SER A 120 -34.90 17.82 38.21
C SER A 120 -34.78 16.32 37.89
N SER A 121 -33.99 15.51 38.63
CA SER A 121 -34.12 15.30 40.09
C SER A 121 -32.85 14.76 40.75
N ARG A 122 -32.50 15.36 41.89
CA ARG A 122 -31.62 14.84 42.94
C ARG A 122 -32.26 13.64 43.64
N SER A 123 -31.48 12.59 43.90
CA SER A 123 -31.66 11.71 45.06
C SER A 123 -30.30 11.29 45.60
N ASN A 124 -30.15 11.50 46.89
CA ASN A 124 -28.95 11.42 47.70
C ASN A 124 -29.27 10.41 48.81
N SER A 125 -28.48 9.35 49.02
CA SER A 125 -28.45 8.62 50.30
C SER A 125 -27.31 7.60 50.38
N ASN A 126 -26.26 8.02 51.09
CA ASN A 126 -25.45 7.33 52.10
C ASN A 126 -25.68 5.84 52.43
N SER A 127 -24.53 5.18 52.64
CA SER A 127 -24.15 4.29 53.76
C SER A 127 -25.00 3.06 54.08
N ALA A 128 -24.39 1.87 54.00
CA ALA A 128 -23.85 1.14 55.17
C ALA A 128 -23.49 -0.33 54.85
N ARG A 129 -22.26 -0.72 55.22
CA ARG A 129 -21.86 -2.09 55.64
C ARG A 129 -22.82 -2.60 56.76
N PRO A 130 -22.99 -3.91 57.07
CA PRO A 130 -21.86 -4.81 57.41
C PRO A 130 -22.02 -6.35 57.14
N ALA A 131 -20.85 -7.00 57.07
CA ALA A 131 -20.37 -8.23 57.72
C ALA A 131 -21.29 -9.45 58.07
N THR A 132 -20.81 -10.64 57.62
CA THR A 132 -20.62 -11.94 58.32
C THR A 132 -21.70 -12.53 59.24
N THR A 133 -22.14 -13.75 58.92
CA THR A 133 -22.22 -14.98 59.76
C THR A 133 -22.87 -16.08 58.89
N ASP A 134 -22.22 -17.20 58.59
CA ASP A 134 -21.89 -18.37 59.42
C ASP A 134 -23.11 -19.23 59.83
N THR A 135 -22.93 -20.53 59.62
CA THR A 135 -23.57 -21.68 60.29
C THR A 135 -25.00 -22.11 59.88
N GLY A 136 -25.04 -23.16 59.03
CA GLY A 136 -25.66 -24.46 59.31
C GLY A 136 -27.18 -24.57 59.46
N SER A 137 -27.79 -25.48 58.69
CA SER A 137 -28.65 -26.57 59.21
C SER A 137 -29.26 -27.42 58.08
N GLN A 138 -29.00 -28.72 58.17
CA GLN A 138 -29.82 -29.83 57.67
C GLN A 138 -31.32 -29.64 58.01
N PRO A 139 -32.29 -30.19 57.25
CA PRO A 139 -32.66 -31.59 57.51
C PRO A 139 -33.19 -32.41 56.30
N ALA A 140 -32.88 -33.72 56.37
CA ALA A 140 -33.77 -34.88 56.25
C ALA A 140 -34.89 -34.97 55.17
N ASN A 141 -34.69 -35.95 54.28
CA ASN A 141 -35.47 -37.21 54.15
C ASN A 141 -36.66 -37.35 53.17
N ALA A 142 -36.69 -38.55 52.57
CA ALA A 142 -37.79 -39.35 52.02
C ALA A 142 -38.23 -39.18 50.55
N SER A 143 -37.87 -40.17 49.70
CA SER A 143 -38.77 -41.18 49.08
C SER A 143 -38.06 -41.82 47.87
N GLN A 144 -37.48 -43.01 47.98
CA GLN A 144 -38.09 -44.34 47.75
C GLN A 144 -38.82 -44.47 46.39
N GLY A 145 -38.18 -45.19 45.47
CA GLY A 145 -38.74 -45.72 44.24
C GLY A 145 -37.87 -46.86 43.73
N ASP A 146 -38.30 -48.09 44.01
CA ASP A 146 -37.73 -49.36 43.54
C ASP A 146 -37.78 -49.48 42.02
N VAL A 147 -36.64 -49.84 41.39
CA VAL A 147 -36.59 -50.39 40.02
C VAL A 147 -35.51 -51.49 39.98
N PRO A 148 -35.72 -52.61 39.26
CA PRO A 148 -34.95 -53.84 39.47
C PRO A 148 -33.55 -53.82 38.84
N ASP A 149 -32.62 -54.35 39.63
CA ASP A 149 -31.26 -54.76 39.29
C ASP A 149 -31.23 -55.77 38.14
N LEU A 150 -30.61 -55.39 37.02
CA LEU A 150 -30.12 -56.29 35.99
C LEU A 150 -28.78 -55.79 35.45
N SER A 151 -27.74 -56.56 35.78
CA SER A 151 -26.48 -56.74 35.03
C SER A 151 -25.29 -55.92 35.52
N ALA A 152 -24.46 -56.59 36.31
CA ALA A 152 -23.09 -56.22 36.63
C ALA A 152 -22.25 -56.09 35.35
N ALA A 153 -21.85 -54.85 35.03
CA ALA A 153 -20.69 -54.55 34.20
C ALA A 153 -19.53 -54.15 35.11
N PRO A 154 -18.28 -54.59 34.84
CA PRO A 154 -17.13 -54.21 35.65
C PRO A 154 -16.88 -52.70 35.53
N THR A 155 -16.95 -51.99 36.66
CA THR A 155 -16.59 -50.57 36.78
C THR A 155 -15.08 -50.44 36.58
N VAL A 156 -14.65 -50.18 35.34
CA VAL A 156 -13.31 -49.67 35.07
C VAL A 156 -13.31 -48.22 35.51
N ASN A 157 -12.65 -47.96 36.64
CA ASN A 157 -12.43 -46.63 37.18
C ASN A 157 -11.37 -45.94 36.28
N VAL A 158 -11.80 -45.39 35.14
CA VAL A 158 -10.94 -44.57 34.27
C VAL A 158 -10.78 -43.23 34.99
N PRO A 159 -9.56 -42.83 35.40
CA PRO A 159 -9.32 -41.50 35.95
C PRO A 159 -9.81 -40.47 34.95
N ASN A 160 -10.67 -39.55 35.39
CA ASN A 160 -11.08 -38.42 34.57
C ASN A 160 -9.80 -37.71 34.09
N PRO A 161 -9.55 -37.59 32.77
CA PRO A 161 -8.38 -36.88 32.29
C PRO A 161 -8.40 -35.47 32.89
N PRO A 162 -7.28 -34.95 33.44
CA PRO A 162 -7.22 -33.59 33.92
C PRO A 162 -7.70 -32.66 32.81
N ALA A 163 -8.62 -31.75 33.14
CA ALA A 163 -9.10 -30.75 32.19
C ALA A 163 -7.87 -30.11 31.53
N PRO A 164 -7.85 -30.01 30.18
CA PRO A 164 -6.72 -29.41 29.48
C PRO A 164 -6.44 -28.05 30.13
N ALA A 165 -5.19 -27.86 30.57
CA ALA A 165 -4.77 -26.58 31.10
C ALA A 165 -5.00 -25.55 30.00
N VAL A 166 -5.92 -24.61 30.25
CA VAL A 166 -6.11 -23.45 29.39
C VAL A 166 -4.84 -22.64 29.54
N THR A 167 -3.91 -22.79 28.60
CA THR A 167 -2.73 -21.94 28.50
C THR A 167 -3.25 -20.53 28.25
N PRO A 168 -2.95 -19.54 29.11
CA PRO A 168 -3.34 -18.16 28.82
C PRO A 168 -2.75 -17.75 27.46
N PRO A 169 -3.46 -16.95 26.66
CA PRO A 169 -2.90 -16.41 25.43
C PRO A 169 -1.58 -15.71 25.75
N THR A 170 -0.53 -16.11 25.04
CA THR A 170 0.86 -15.75 25.35
C THR A 170 1.29 -14.41 24.75
N SER A 171 0.46 -13.79 23.91
CA SER A 171 0.75 -12.50 23.26
C SER A 171 0.27 -11.32 24.11
N ASP A 172 1.08 -10.27 24.15
CA ASP A 172 0.69 -8.96 24.69
C ASP A 172 -0.42 -8.38 23.79
N PRO A 173 -1.60 -8.01 24.32
CA PRO A 173 -2.68 -7.39 23.54
C PRO A 173 -2.22 -6.18 22.72
N PHE A 174 -1.26 -5.41 23.23
CA PHE A 174 -0.74 -4.25 22.52
C PHE A 174 0.13 -4.65 21.31
N GLU A 175 0.91 -5.72 21.40
CA GLU A 175 1.67 -6.23 20.25
C GLU A 175 0.74 -6.73 19.14
N GLU A 176 -0.34 -7.44 19.51
CA GLU A 176 -1.37 -7.88 18.55
C GLU A 176 -2.06 -6.67 17.89
N TYR A 177 -2.39 -5.63 18.66
CA TYR A 177 -2.92 -4.38 18.11
C TYR A 177 -1.96 -3.76 17.09
N ILE A 178 -0.66 -3.69 17.39
CA ILE A 178 0.34 -3.13 16.48
C ILE A 178 0.44 -3.94 15.19
N GLU A 179 0.40 -5.27 15.26
CA GLU A 179 0.42 -6.14 14.07
C GLU A 179 -0.85 -5.97 13.22
N VAL A 180 -2.02 -5.83 13.83
CA VAL A 180 -3.27 -5.52 13.11
C VAL A 180 -3.20 -4.12 12.50
N PHE A 181 -2.75 -3.12 13.25
CA PHE A 181 -2.61 -1.73 12.80
C PHE A 181 -1.69 -1.62 11.58
N LYS A 182 -0.53 -2.30 11.58
CA LYS A 182 0.40 -2.35 10.44
C LYS A 182 -0.25 -2.83 9.14
N SER A 183 -1.33 -3.61 9.27
CA SER A 183 -2.06 -4.19 8.16
C SER A 183 -3.16 -3.27 7.62
N PHE A 184 -3.41 -2.11 8.24
CA PHE A 184 -4.43 -1.16 7.83
C PHE A 184 -4.14 -0.60 6.42
N ARG A 185 -5.23 -0.45 5.65
CA ARG A 185 -5.22 0.06 4.28
C ARG A 185 -6.29 1.12 4.02
N GLY A 186 -7.26 1.33 4.92
CA GLY A 186 -8.33 2.34 4.82
C GLY A 186 -9.35 2.13 3.68
N GLN A 187 -8.91 1.56 2.56
CA GLN A 187 -9.74 1.40 1.38
C GLN A 187 -10.62 0.16 1.47
N THR A 188 -11.91 0.39 1.25
CA THR A 188 -12.89 -0.63 0.96
C THR A 188 -13.53 -0.32 -0.39
N ALA A 189 -13.71 -1.34 -1.21
CA ALA A 189 -14.35 -1.16 -2.51
C ALA A 189 -15.78 -0.62 -2.33
N THR A 190 -16.14 0.36 -3.15
CA THR A 190 -17.50 0.92 -3.23
C THR A 190 -18.48 -0.14 -3.72
N GLU A 191 -19.79 0.07 -3.49
CA GLU A 191 -20.83 -0.86 -3.98
C GLU A 191 -20.83 -0.99 -5.52
N GLU A 192 -20.46 0.08 -6.23
CA GLU A 192 -20.35 0.08 -7.69
C GLU A 192 -19.17 -0.77 -8.17
N GLU A 193 -18.00 -0.61 -7.55
CA GLU A 193 -16.82 -1.42 -7.84
C GLU A 193 -17.06 -2.89 -7.51
N ILE A 194 -17.67 -3.18 -6.37
CA ILE A 194 -18.04 -4.56 -5.98
C ILE A 194 -18.98 -5.18 -7.01
N THR A 195 -19.97 -4.43 -7.49
CA THR A 195 -20.89 -4.90 -8.53
C THR A 195 -20.15 -5.20 -9.82
N THR A 196 -19.19 -4.35 -10.19
CA THR A 196 -18.33 -4.52 -11.37
C THR A 196 -17.45 -5.76 -11.24
N LEU A 197 -16.76 -5.93 -10.10
CA LEU A 197 -15.91 -7.10 -9.82
C LEU A 197 -16.71 -8.41 -9.85
N LYS A 198 -17.91 -8.43 -9.26
CA LYS A 198 -18.84 -9.56 -9.32
C LYS A 198 -19.18 -9.94 -10.77
N GLY A 199 -19.48 -8.95 -11.61
CA GLY A 199 -19.79 -9.16 -13.02
C GLY A 199 -18.60 -9.73 -13.80
N THR A 200 -17.42 -9.15 -13.63
CA THR A 200 -16.19 -9.60 -14.29
C THR A 200 -15.82 -11.03 -13.90
N TRP A 201 -15.84 -11.34 -12.60
CA TRP A 201 -15.57 -12.67 -12.09
C TRP A 201 -16.54 -13.71 -12.64
N LEU A 202 -17.85 -13.43 -12.54
CA LEU A 202 -18.88 -14.36 -13.02
C LEU A 202 -18.74 -14.61 -14.53
N SER A 203 -18.44 -13.57 -15.32
CA SER A 203 -18.16 -13.73 -16.75
C SER A 203 -16.99 -14.68 -16.97
N GLY A 204 -15.86 -14.47 -16.28
CA GLY A 204 -14.69 -15.34 -16.37
C GLY A 204 -14.98 -16.80 -16.03
N VAL A 205 -15.75 -17.06 -14.97
CA VAL A 205 -16.13 -18.42 -14.59
C VAL A 205 -17.08 -19.05 -15.61
N THR A 206 -18.08 -18.32 -16.10
CA THR A 206 -19.07 -18.85 -17.07
C THR A 206 -18.43 -19.24 -18.41
N GLU A 207 -17.33 -18.60 -18.80
CA GLU A 207 -16.59 -18.91 -20.02
C GLU A 207 -15.80 -20.23 -19.95
N ARG A 208 -15.58 -20.78 -18.74
CA ARG A 208 -14.86 -22.06 -18.55
C ARG A 208 -15.59 -23.27 -19.13
N GLY A 209 -16.92 -23.20 -19.31
CA GLY A 209 -17.66 -24.25 -20.01
C GLY A 209 -19.14 -24.35 -19.66
N ALA A 210 -19.82 -25.32 -20.30
CA ALA A 210 -21.27 -25.49 -20.19
C ALA A 210 -21.77 -25.83 -18.77
N ALA A 211 -20.91 -26.40 -17.92
CA ALA A 211 -21.23 -26.67 -16.51
C ALA A 211 -21.42 -25.39 -15.70
N TYR A 212 -20.80 -24.28 -16.11
CA TYR A 212 -20.78 -23.01 -15.40
C TYR A 212 -21.69 -21.94 -16.03
N ALA A 213 -22.29 -22.22 -17.20
CA ALA A 213 -23.01 -21.23 -18.02
C ALA A 213 -24.26 -20.62 -17.35
N ASN A 214 -24.80 -21.24 -16.29
CA ASN A 214 -25.98 -20.77 -15.57
C ASN A 214 -25.69 -20.51 -14.09
N LEU A 215 -24.44 -20.19 -13.74
CA LEU A 215 -24.10 -19.79 -12.38
C LEU A 215 -24.80 -18.48 -12.01
N GLU A 216 -25.34 -18.47 -10.80
CA GLU A 216 -25.83 -17.27 -10.13
C GLU A 216 -25.11 -17.18 -8.78
N ILE A 217 -24.63 -15.99 -8.43
CA ILE A 217 -23.93 -15.77 -7.18
C ILE A 217 -24.95 -15.80 -6.03
N GLN A 218 -24.85 -16.79 -5.16
CA GLN A 218 -25.72 -16.94 -3.99
C GLN A 218 -25.08 -16.33 -2.75
N PRO A 219 -25.82 -15.60 -1.90
CA PRO A 219 -25.25 -15.12 -0.65
C PRO A 219 -25.05 -16.28 0.33
N LEU A 220 -23.83 -16.43 0.86
CA LEU A 220 -23.51 -17.35 1.94
C LEU A 220 -23.25 -16.55 3.22
N LYS A 221 -24.17 -16.71 4.18
CA LYS A 221 -24.14 -16.03 5.48
C LYS A 221 -23.89 -17.03 6.60
N ASN A 222 -23.52 -16.52 7.77
CA ASN A 222 -23.29 -17.27 9.01
C ASN A 222 -22.00 -18.11 9.02
N LEU A 223 -20.93 -17.62 8.39
CA LEU A 223 -19.60 -18.12 8.72
C LEU A 223 -19.17 -17.56 10.09
N GLU A 224 -18.20 -18.23 10.70
CA GLU A 224 -17.56 -17.75 11.91
C GLU A 224 -16.92 -16.38 11.67
N THR A 225 -17.02 -15.50 12.65
CA THR A 225 -16.39 -14.18 12.61
C THR A 225 -14.89 -14.30 12.82
N VAL A 226 -14.11 -13.40 12.24
CA VAL A 226 -12.67 -13.33 12.53
C VAL A 226 -12.47 -12.82 13.96
N PRO A 227 -11.82 -13.59 14.86
CA PRO A 227 -11.61 -13.13 16.23
C PRO A 227 -10.63 -11.95 16.27
N TYR A 228 -10.90 -10.97 17.13
CA TYR A 228 -9.98 -9.89 17.48
C TYR A 228 -9.76 -9.85 19.00
N GLU A 229 -8.71 -10.53 19.45
CA GLU A 229 -8.50 -10.83 20.87
C GLU A 229 -7.91 -9.64 21.63
N ALA A 230 -7.15 -8.77 20.95
CA ALA A 230 -6.55 -7.59 21.55
C ALA A 230 -7.59 -6.66 22.21
N LYS A 231 -8.80 -6.54 21.63
CA LYS A 231 -9.89 -5.67 22.13
C LYS A 231 -9.45 -4.22 22.34
N ILE A 232 -8.44 -3.77 21.59
CA ILE A 232 -7.98 -2.38 21.57
C ILE A 232 -8.72 -1.66 20.43
N CYS A 233 -9.10 -0.40 20.64
CA CYS A 233 -9.81 0.35 19.60
C CYS A 233 -8.91 0.53 18.38
N LEU A 234 -9.43 0.14 17.21
CA LEU A 234 -8.76 0.34 15.92
C LEU A 234 -9.07 1.76 15.41
N PRO A 235 -8.17 2.37 14.60
CA PRO A 235 -8.39 3.72 14.05
C PRO A 235 -9.69 3.85 13.26
N GLU A 236 -10.01 2.80 12.49
CA GLU A 236 -11.28 2.66 11.79
C GLU A 236 -11.88 1.29 12.11
N ALA A 237 -13.20 1.22 12.27
CA ALA A 237 -13.84 -0.06 12.50
C ALA A 237 -13.68 -0.97 11.25
N PRO A 238 -13.24 -2.23 11.40
CA PRO A 238 -13.14 -3.14 10.27
C PRO A 238 -14.52 -3.37 9.67
N THR A 239 -14.61 -3.30 8.34
CA THR A 239 -15.83 -3.66 7.62
C THR A 239 -15.91 -5.16 7.38
N SER A 240 -17.09 -5.67 7.01
CA SER A 240 -17.24 -7.06 6.60
C SER A 240 -16.52 -7.34 5.29
N ALA A 241 -15.72 -8.40 5.24
CA ALA A 241 -15.11 -8.84 3.99
C ALA A 241 -16.15 -9.55 3.11
N GLN A 242 -16.02 -9.40 1.80
CA GLN A 242 -16.80 -10.15 0.82
C GLN A 242 -15.86 -10.93 -0.11
N VAL A 243 -16.04 -12.25 -0.16
CA VAL A 243 -15.25 -13.15 -1.01
C VAL A 243 -16.17 -13.88 -1.97
N LEU A 244 -15.84 -13.83 -3.26
CA LEU A 244 -16.43 -14.68 -4.28
C LEU A 244 -15.72 -16.02 -4.29
N VAL A 245 -16.50 -17.09 -4.25
CA VAL A 245 -15.98 -18.45 -4.32
C VAL A 245 -16.78 -19.29 -5.31
N LEU A 246 -16.07 -20.14 -6.03
CA LEU A 246 -16.65 -21.21 -6.83
C LEU A 246 -16.49 -22.52 -6.07
N VAL A 247 -17.59 -23.24 -5.91
CA VAL A 247 -17.63 -24.56 -5.29
C VAL A 247 -18.05 -25.57 -6.34
N GLU A 248 -17.26 -26.59 -6.53
CA GLU A 248 -17.52 -27.68 -7.47
C GLU A 248 -18.69 -28.57 -6.99
N ALA A 249 -19.23 -29.38 -7.88
CA ALA A 249 -20.39 -30.23 -7.57
C ALA A 249 -20.14 -31.20 -6.39
N ASP A 250 -18.89 -31.58 -6.16
CA ASP A 250 -18.47 -32.44 -5.04
C ASP A 250 -18.22 -31.68 -3.72
N GLY A 251 -18.56 -30.39 -3.67
CA GLY A 251 -18.37 -29.55 -2.49
C GLY A 251 -16.94 -29.02 -2.32
N ASN A 252 -16.01 -29.36 -3.23
CA ASN A 252 -14.66 -28.82 -3.16
C ASN A 252 -14.60 -27.37 -3.63
N LEU A 253 -13.83 -26.56 -2.91
CA LEU A 253 -13.59 -25.17 -3.23
C LEU A 253 -12.59 -25.06 -4.39
N ASP A 254 -12.97 -24.34 -5.46
CA ASP A 254 -12.07 -24.01 -6.57
C ASP A 254 -10.95 -23.06 -6.09
N SER A 255 -9.84 -23.03 -6.83
CA SER A 255 -8.75 -22.09 -6.56
C SER A 255 -9.10 -20.65 -6.93
N ASP A 256 -10.04 -20.42 -7.86
CA ASP A 256 -10.46 -19.09 -8.28
C ASP A 256 -11.41 -18.44 -7.27
N ARG A 257 -10.78 -17.81 -6.27
CA ARG A 257 -11.44 -17.03 -5.23
C ARG A 257 -11.04 -15.58 -5.39
N GLN A 258 -12.00 -14.69 -5.25
CA GLN A 258 -11.75 -13.25 -5.38
C GLN A 258 -12.27 -12.49 -4.17
N LEU A 259 -11.37 -11.79 -3.47
CA LEU A 259 -11.74 -10.83 -2.44
C LEU A 259 -12.28 -9.56 -3.14
N VAL A 260 -13.58 -9.31 -3.03
CA VAL A 260 -14.23 -8.16 -3.68
C VAL A 260 -14.49 -7.00 -2.73
N ARG A 261 -14.53 -7.25 -1.43
CA ARG A 261 -14.49 -6.23 -0.38
C ARG A 261 -13.50 -6.65 0.70
N THR A 262 -12.57 -5.75 1.01
CA THR A 262 -11.61 -5.88 2.10
C THR A 262 -12.25 -5.43 3.42
N THR A 263 -11.71 -5.88 4.55
CA THR A 263 -12.07 -5.37 5.89
C THR A 263 -11.48 -4.01 6.21
N GLY A 264 -10.62 -3.46 5.34
CA GLY A 264 -9.70 -2.36 5.65
C GLY A 264 -8.37 -2.83 6.28
N TYR A 265 -8.25 -4.09 6.69
CA TYR A 265 -7.07 -4.66 7.35
C TYR A 265 -6.60 -5.96 6.69
N ARG A 266 -5.33 -6.02 6.27
CA ARG A 266 -4.78 -7.20 5.57
C ARG A 266 -4.72 -8.44 6.46
N SER A 267 -4.46 -8.28 7.76
CA SER A 267 -4.43 -9.42 8.70
C SER A 267 -5.79 -10.11 8.76
N PHE A 268 -6.87 -9.32 8.88
CA PHE A 268 -8.23 -9.85 8.86
C PHE A 268 -8.61 -10.42 7.50
N ASN A 269 -8.21 -9.80 6.38
CA ASN A 269 -8.46 -10.36 5.05
C ASN A 269 -7.84 -11.75 4.87
N ARG A 270 -6.63 -11.97 5.39
CA ARG A 270 -5.98 -13.28 5.38
C ARG A 270 -6.76 -14.29 6.22
N ALA A 271 -7.14 -13.92 7.44
CA ALA A 271 -7.95 -14.77 8.31
C ALA A 271 -9.31 -15.11 7.68
N VAL A 272 -9.95 -14.16 6.99
CA VAL A 272 -11.16 -14.38 6.18
C VAL A 272 -10.91 -15.43 5.11
N GLN A 273 -9.85 -15.31 4.31
CA GLN A 273 -9.53 -16.28 3.27
C GLN A 273 -9.26 -17.69 3.84
N GLU A 274 -8.60 -17.78 4.99
CA GLU A 274 -8.37 -19.04 5.69
C GLU A 274 -9.69 -19.66 6.19
N LEU A 275 -10.61 -18.85 6.76
CA LEU A 275 -11.93 -19.32 7.17
C LEU A 275 -12.77 -19.81 5.97
N VAL A 276 -12.73 -19.08 4.86
CA VAL A 276 -13.37 -19.47 3.59
C VAL A 276 -12.80 -20.80 3.07
N GLN A 277 -11.49 -20.99 3.17
CA GLN A 277 -10.80 -22.19 2.71
C GLN A 277 -11.08 -23.42 3.60
N GLN A 278 -11.28 -23.21 4.90
CA GLN A 278 -11.57 -24.26 5.89
C GLN A 278 -13.07 -24.59 6.00
N HIS A 279 -13.94 -23.79 5.38
CA HIS A 279 -15.37 -24.01 5.42
C HIS A 279 -15.79 -25.25 4.63
N ASP A 280 -16.63 -26.08 5.24
CA ASP A 280 -17.23 -27.25 4.58
C ASP A 280 -18.44 -26.81 3.74
N TYR A 281 -18.30 -26.81 2.40
CA TYR A 281 -19.38 -26.45 1.49
C TYR A 281 -20.28 -27.66 1.17
N PRO A 282 -21.60 -27.45 0.98
CA PRO A 282 -22.51 -28.54 0.64
C PRO A 282 -22.28 -29.06 -0.78
N GLU A 283 -22.30 -30.39 -0.95
CA GLU A 283 -22.36 -31.03 -2.27
C GLU A 283 -23.64 -30.62 -3.02
N ALA A 284 -23.54 -30.48 -4.35
CA ALA A 284 -24.65 -30.08 -5.23
C ALA A 284 -24.62 -30.82 -6.57
N GLU A 285 -25.72 -30.80 -7.32
CA GLU A 285 -25.76 -31.45 -8.65
C GLU A 285 -24.94 -30.69 -9.71
N THR A 286 -24.68 -29.40 -9.48
CA THR A 286 -23.91 -28.52 -10.36
C THR A 286 -23.00 -27.62 -9.52
N PRO A 287 -21.90 -27.10 -10.10
CA PRO A 287 -21.09 -26.08 -9.43
C PRO A 287 -21.95 -24.90 -8.96
N GLN A 288 -21.57 -24.30 -7.84
CA GLN A 288 -22.25 -23.17 -7.23
C GLN A 288 -21.28 -22.01 -7.01
N ALA A 289 -21.75 -20.78 -7.25
CA ALA A 289 -21.00 -19.58 -6.94
C ALA A 289 -21.58 -18.95 -5.68
N PHE A 290 -20.74 -18.61 -4.71
CA PHE A 290 -21.16 -17.94 -3.49
C PHE A 290 -20.48 -16.58 -3.32
N LEU A 291 -21.23 -15.64 -2.76
CA LEU A 291 -20.70 -14.44 -2.14
C LEU A 291 -20.70 -14.66 -0.63
N VAL A 292 -19.52 -14.88 -0.07
CA VAL A 292 -19.31 -15.12 1.35
C VAL A 292 -19.07 -13.79 2.05
N GLU A 293 -19.86 -13.49 3.08
CA GLU A 293 -19.73 -12.28 3.90
C GLU A 293 -19.26 -12.68 5.32
N ILE A 294 -18.08 -12.21 5.73
CA ILE A 294 -17.48 -12.51 7.04
C ILE A 294 -17.22 -11.20 7.78
N GLU A 295 -17.70 -11.12 9.01
CA GLU A 295 -17.49 -10.00 9.94
C GLU A 295 -16.26 -10.26 10.82
N VAL A 296 -15.64 -9.18 11.30
CA VAL A 296 -14.61 -9.24 12.36
C VAL A 296 -15.32 -9.05 13.70
N ASP A 297 -14.95 -9.83 14.72
CA ASP A 297 -15.45 -9.71 16.09
C ASP A 297 -14.88 -8.45 16.77
N TYR A 298 -15.36 -7.29 16.31
CA TYR A 298 -14.96 -5.98 16.78
C TYR A 298 -16.17 -5.22 17.33
N ASP A 299 -16.05 -4.74 18.57
CA ASP A 299 -17.07 -3.92 19.23
C ASP A 299 -16.48 -2.54 19.56
N GLU A 300 -16.80 -1.56 18.72
CA GLU A 300 -16.40 -0.17 18.88
C GLU A 300 -16.85 0.42 20.23
N SER A 301 -17.93 -0.09 20.83
CA SER A 301 -18.44 0.38 22.12
C SER A 301 -17.75 -0.26 23.33
N ASN A 302 -16.99 -1.33 23.13
CA ASN A 302 -16.40 -2.14 24.20
C ASN A 302 -14.89 -2.39 24.03
N CYS A 303 -14.27 -1.72 23.06
CA CYS A 303 -12.81 -1.71 22.93
C CYS A 303 -12.16 -0.79 23.97
N GLN A 304 -10.91 -1.07 24.30
CA GLN A 304 -10.09 -0.23 25.18
C GLN A 304 -9.21 0.70 24.33
N PRO A 305 -9.09 1.99 24.67
CA PRO A 305 -8.18 2.85 23.92
C PRO A 305 -6.72 2.37 24.12
N PRO A 306 -5.86 2.46 23.10
CA PRO A 306 -4.49 1.93 23.15
C PRO A 306 -3.67 2.41 24.37
N GLN A 307 -3.87 3.66 24.77
CA GLN A 307 -3.21 4.31 25.92
C GLN A 307 -3.52 3.68 27.28
N ASP A 308 -4.66 3.00 27.43
CA ASP A 308 -5.01 2.36 28.71
C ASP A 308 -4.24 1.04 28.90
N VAL A 309 -3.66 0.51 27.83
CA VAL A 309 -2.90 -0.74 27.81
C VAL A 309 -1.39 -0.48 27.81
N ALA A 310 -0.94 0.65 27.27
CA ALA A 310 0.48 1.00 27.15
C ALA A 310 0.80 2.36 27.78
N ASN A 311 1.81 2.41 28.66
CA ASN A 311 2.32 3.64 29.29
C ASN A 311 3.14 4.51 28.32
N LEU A 312 2.58 4.81 27.14
CA LEU A 312 3.22 5.65 26.11
C LEU A 312 2.71 7.10 26.20
N PRO A 313 3.48 8.08 25.68
CA PRO A 313 3.04 9.49 25.67
C PRO A 313 1.76 9.69 24.85
N ASP A 314 0.86 10.56 25.31
CA ASP A 314 -0.39 10.92 24.59
C ASP A 314 -0.13 11.37 23.14
N GLU A 315 1.00 12.05 22.90
CA GLU A 315 1.41 12.51 21.57
C GLU A 315 1.67 11.35 20.60
N TYR A 316 2.13 10.18 21.09
CA TYR A 316 2.30 9.00 20.25
C TYR A 316 0.95 8.50 19.73
N PHE A 317 -0.06 8.43 20.60
CA PHE A 317 -1.39 8.01 20.22
C PHE A 317 -2.10 9.03 19.35
N ALA A 318 -1.91 10.33 19.60
CA ALA A 318 -2.41 11.37 18.72
C ALA A 318 -1.86 11.21 17.28
N ILE A 319 -0.61 10.77 17.12
CA ILE A 319 -0.04 10.47 15.80
C ILE A 319 -0.65 9.20 15.21
N LEU A 320 -0.89 8.15 16.00
CA LEU A 320 -1.52 6.92 15.50
C LEU A 320 -2.98 7.11 15.10
N ASP A 321 -3.74 7.91 15.85
CA ASP A 321 -5.14 8.23 15.58
C ASP A 321 -5.30 9.03 14.27
N ASP A 322 -4.23 9.71 13.87
CA ASP A 322 -4.16 10.52 12.65
C ASP A 322 -3.56 9.75 11.47
N TYR A 323 -3.40 8.43 11.60
CA TYR A 323 -2.98 7.58 10.51
C TYR A 323 -4.12 7.43 9.51
N ILE A 324 -3.98 8.04 8.34
CA ILE A 324 -5.00 8.03 7.28
C ILE A 324 -4.83 6.86 6.30
N GLY A 325 -3.86 5.98 6.56
CA GLY A 325 -3.61 4.82 5.72
C GLY A 325 -2.62 5.10 4.57
N PRO A 326 -2.54 4.18 3.60
CA PRO A 326 -1.68 4.31 2.43
C PRO A 326 -2.28 5.19 1.33
N GLU A 327 -3.48 5.76 1.49
CA GLU A 327 -4.08 6.58 0.43
C GLU A 327 -3.17 7.76 0.08
N LEU A 328 -2.88 7.95 -1.22
CA LEU A 328 -1.91 8.93 -1.72
C LEU A 328 -0.50 8.75 -1.16
N THR A 329 -0.13 7.60 -0.59
CA THR A 329 1.24 7.36 -0.11
C THR A 329 2.12 6.68 -1.15
N THR A 330 1.52 6.06 -2.18
CA THR A 330 2.28 5.34 -3.20
C THR A 330 2.86 6.30 -4.24
N ILE A 331 4.04 5.95 -4.77
CA ILE A 331 4.69 6.76 -5.82
C ILE A 331 3.84 6.81 -7.09
N ALA A 332 3.10 5.75 -7.43
CA ALA A 332 2.25 5.73 -8.61
C ALA A 332 1.05 6.67 -8.48
N GLU A 333 0.33 6.63 -7.34
CA GLU A 333 -0.76 7.57 -7.06
C GLU A 333 -0.25 9.00 -6.99
N ALA A 334 0.90 9.23 -6.37
CA ALA A 334 1.51 10.55 -6.30
C ALA A 334 1.85 11.12 -7.69
N ASN A 335 2.36 10.29 -8.60
CA ASN A 335 2.61 10.70 -9.99
C ASN A 335 1.31 10.97 -10.77
N MET A 336 0.26 10.20 -10.49
CA MET A 336 -1.06 10.43 -11.09
C MET A 336 -1.67 11.73 -10.58
N ALA A 337 -1.69 11.96 -9.26
CA ALA A 337 -2.15 13.21 -8.64
C ALA A 337 -1.34 14.42 -9.12
N LYS A 338 -0.01 14.27 -9.24
CA LYS A 338 0.87 15.27 -9.86
C LYS A 338 0.42 15.60 -11.29
N THR A 339 0.19 14.59 -12.12
CA THR A 339 -0.24 14.77 -13.52
C THR A 339 -1.59 15.47 -13.60
N GLU A 340 -2.58 15.03 -12.82
CA GLU A 340 -3.91 15.65 -12.75
C GLU A 340 -3.83 17.11 -12.29
N TRP A 341 -3.01 17.40 -11.29
CA TRP A 341 -2.78 18.76 -10.82
C TRP A 341 -2.17 19.64 -11.91
N PHE A 342 -1.12 19.20 -12.60
CA PHE A 342 -0.53 19.95 -13.72
C PHE A 342 -1.52 20.19 -14.87
N MET A 343 -2.32 19.18 -15.22
CA MET A 343 -3.39 19.34 -16.22
C MET A 343 -4.40 20.40 -15.78
N SER A 344 -4.79 20.42 -14.51
CA SER A 344 -5.72 21.42 -13.98
C SER A 344 -5.18 22.87 -14.06
N LEU A 345 -3.86 23.06 -13.87
CA LEU A 345 -3.20 24.36 -14.01
C LEU A 345 -3.11 24.82 -15.47
N SER A 346 -2.90 23.87 -16.39
CA SER A 346 -2.88 24.14 -17.82
C SER A 346 -4.27 24.53 -18.34
N GLU A 347 -5.31 23.79 -17.93
CA GLU A 347 -6.71 24.06 -18.29
C GLU A 347 -7.22 25.40 -17.75
N SER A 348 -6.76 25.82 -16.56
CA SER A 348 -7.09 27.13 -15.99
C SER A 348 -6.35 28.29 -16.65
N GLY A 349 -5.32 28.01 -17.46
CA GLY A 349 -4.46 29.02 -18.08
C GLY A 349 -3.55 29.73 -17.09
N GLU A 350 -3.31 29.14 -15.91
CA GLU A 350 -2.41 29.68 -14.90
C GLU A 350 -0.94 29.49 -15.29
N ILE A 351 -0.64 28.43 -16.05
CA ILE A 351 0.68 28.20 -16.66
C ILE A 351 0.49 27.65 -18.08
N GLU A 352 1.31 28.11 -19.02
CA GLU A 352 1.44 27.50 -20.34
C GLU A 352 2.48 26.37 -20.28
N PHE A 353 2.05 25.11 -20.26
CA PHE A 353 2.94 23.96 -20.38
C PHE A 353 2.88 23.35 -21.78
N SER A 354 4.02 22.98 -22.34
CA SER A 354 4.00 21.91 -23.33
C SER A 354 3.84 20.56 -22.63
N GLU A 355 3.02 19.66 -23.19
CA GLU A 355 2.71 18.35 -22.61
C GLU A 355 3.96 17.50 -22.32
N ALA A 356 5.06 17.74 -23.04
CA ALA A 356 6.36 17.11 -22.84
C ALA A 356 7.16 17.70 -21.66
N GLU A 357 7.08 19.02 -21.42
CA GLU A 357 7.77 19.68 -20.29
C GLU A 357 7.09 19.36 -18.95
N ALA A 358 5.76 19.18 -18.94
CA ALA A 358 5.01 18.82 -17.73
C ALA A 358 5.43 17.46 -17.12
N LEU A 359 5.95 16.54 -17.94
CA LEU A 359 6.37 15.20 -17.50
C LEU A 359 7.88 15.09 -17.23
N GLU A 360 8.73 15.86 -17.91
CA GLU A 360 10.18 15.76 -17.78
C GLU A 360 10.80 16.81 -16.83
N GLU A 361 10.10 17.91 -16.51
CA GLU A 361 10.72 19.04 -15.82
C GLU A 361 9.89 19.55 -14.63
N THR A 362 9.73 18.74 -13.58
CA THR A 362 9.55 19.35 -12.25
C THR A 362 10.87 19.93 -11.82
N ALA A 363 10.98 21.26 -11.83
CA ALA A 363 12.09 21.95 -11.22
C ALA A 363 12.18 21.54 -9.74
N THR A 364 13.17 20.74 -9.40
CA THR A 364 13.55 20.50 -8.00
C THR A 364 13.99 21.83 -7.42
N LEU A 365 13.29 22.31 -6.41
CA LEU A 365 13.59 23.58 -5.77
C LEU A 365 14.87 23.45 -4.94
N GLU A 366 15.99 23.97 -5.45
CA GLU A 366 17.24 24.01 -4.70
C GLU A 366 17.05 24.83 -3.41
N GLY A 367 17.39 24.25 -2.26
CA GLY A 367 17.39 24.94 -0.95
C GLY A 367 16.15 24.71 -0.09
N PHE A 368 15.20 23.87 -0.50
CA PHE A 368 14.17 23.36 0.40
C PHE A 368 14.73 22.16 1.20
N ASP A 369 15.31 22.44 2.38
CA ASP A 369 15.89 21.42 3.28
C ASP A 369 15.05 21.25 4.57
N ALA A 370 13.79 21.70 4.56
CA ALA A 370 12.92 21.62 5.73
C ALA A 370 12.35 20.21 5.90
N GLU A 371 12.32 19.72 7.14
CA GLU A 371 11.73 18.44 7.50
C GLU A 371 10.69 18.61 8.61
N VAL A 372 9.69 17.73 8.63
CA VAL A 372 8.73 17.65 9.75
C VAL A 372 9.40 16.94 10.92
N GLU A 373 9.61 17.64 12.03
CA GLU A 373 10.24 17.08 13.22
C GLU A 373 9.38 15.99 13.89
N TYR A 374 10.01 14.85 14.20
CA TYR A 374 9.43 13.78 15.02
C TYR A 374 10.27 13.54 16.29
N ALA A 375 9.88 14.22 17.38
CA ALA A 375 10.70 14.29 18.59
C ALA A 375 10.55 13.10 19.57
N LEU A 376 9.56 12.22 19.36
CA LEU A 376 9.23 11.17 20.33
C LEU A 376 10.30 10.07 20.43
N GLY A 377 11.03 9.81 19.34
CA GLY A 377 12.01 8.73 19.28
C GLY A 377 11.42 7.33 19.47
N ILE A 378 10.09 7.19 19.44
CA ILE A 378 9.37 5.90 19.54
C ILE A 378 9.10 5.39 18.12
N CYS A 379 9.25 4.09 17.86
CA CYS A 379 8.95 3.55 16.54
C CYS A 379 7.46 3.66 16.23
N LEU A 380 7.17 4.24 15.06
CA LEU A 380 5.83 4.20 14.50
C LEU A 380 5.61 2.81 13.87
N PRO A 381 4.41 2.22 13.98
CA PRO A 381 4.11 0.91 13.40
C PRO A 381 4.38 0.88 11.89
N ILE A 382 4.08 1.99 11.22
CA ILE A 382 4.32 2.22 9.81
C ILE A 382 5.23 3.45 9.71
N ALA A 383 6.34 3.34 8.98
CA ALA A 383 7.22 4.48 8.80
C ALA A 383 6.51 5.55 7.94
N PRO A 384 6.48 6.82 8.38
CA PRO A 384 5.95 7.90 7.56
C PRO A 384 6.75 8.00 6.27
N GLN A 385 6.04 8.27 5.18
CA GLN A 385 6.65 8.63 3.90
C GLN A 385 6.95 10.13 3.87
N GLU A 386 7.62 10.58 2.82
CA GLU A 386 7.72 12.00 2.49
C GLU A 386 6.38 12.52 1.93
N ALA A 387 6.02 13.75 2.28
CA ALA A 387 4.88 14.44 1.68
C ALA A 387 5.29 15.09 0.37
N TRP A 388 4.43 15.06 -0.65
CA TRP A 388 4.63 15.82 -1.89
C TRP A 388 3.55 16.89 -2.00
N TRP A 389 3.96 18.14 -2.22
CA TRP A 389 3.07 19.28 -2.35
C TRP A 389 3.22 19.96 -3.70
N GLY A 390 2.11 20.11 -4.42
CA GLY A 390 2.00 20.94 -5.61
C GLY A 390 1.77 22.39 -5.22
N VAL A 391 2.67 23.28 -5.61
CA VAL A 391 2.63 24.71 -5.28
C VAL A 391 2.74 25.55 -6.55
N LEU A 392 1.77 26.45 -6.76
CA LEU A 392 1.87 27.49 -7.78
C LEU A 392 2.46 28.75 -7.15
N VAL A 393 3.50 29.31 -7.76
CA VAL A 393 4.23 30.49 -7.26
C VAL A 393 4.16 31.60 -8.29
N ASN A 394 3.78 32.79 -7.85
CA ASN A 394 3.73 34.00 -8.66
C ASN A 394 5.15 34.54 -8.97
N PRO A 395 5.30 35.42 -9.97
CA PRO A 395 6.58 36.07 -10.28
C PRO A 395 7.28 36.76 -9.09
N ASP A 396 6.51 37.23 -8.11
CA ASP A 396 7.03 37.89 -6.90
C ASP A 396 7.44 36.91 -5.79
N GLY A 397 7.48 35.60 -6.06
CA GLY A 397 7.81 34.55 -5.09
C GLY A 397 6.68 34.22 -4.12
N THR A 398 5.49 34.81 -4.25
CA THR A 398 4.35 34.48 -3.39
C THR A 398 3.61 33.25 -3.87
N VAL A 399 3.16 32.40 -2.95
CA VAL A 399 2.32 31.23 -3.27
C VAL A 399 0.94 31.71 -3.75
N ASN A 400 0.52 31.22 -4.91
CA ASN A 400 -0.80 31.44 -5.47
C ASN A 400 -1.76 30.31 -5.05
N GLY A 401 -2.64 30.59 -4.09
CA GLY A 401 -3.61 29.61 -3.59
C GLY A 401 -3.09 28.76 -2.43
N GLU A 402 -3.77 27.65 -2.15
CA GLU A 402 -3.32 26.67 -1.15
C GLU A 402 -2.47 25.59 -1.81
N PRO A 403 -1.39 25.11 -1.15
CA PRO A 403 -0.65 23.94 -1.63
C PRO A 403 -1.56 22.72 -1.76
N ASN A 404 -1.42 21.98 -2.86
CA ASN A 404 -2.18 20.77 -3.14
C ASN A 404 -1.39 19.55 -2.69
N LEU A 405 -2.00 18.69 -1.85
CA LEU A 405 -1.37 17.45 -1.42
C LEU A 405 -1.35 16.47 -2.60
N LEU A 406 -0.15 16.13 -3.07
CA LEU A 406 0.06 15.16 -4.14
C LEU A 406 0.44 13.78 -3.59
N ARG A 407 1.14 13.76 -2.44
CA ARG A 407 1.50 12.53 -1.72
C ARG A 407 1.42 12.76 -0.22
N SER A 408 0.73 11.88 0.49
CA SER A 408 0.66 11.88 1.95
C SER A 408 1.86 11.16 2.58
N THR A 409 2.24 11.60 3.77
CA THR A 409 3.15 10.86 4.67
C THR A 409 2.51 9.58 5.22
N GLY A 410 1.19 9.42 5.08
CA GLY A 410 0.34 8.43 5.73
C GLY A 410 -0.23 8.90 7.07
N TYR A 411 0.20 10.07 7.56
CA TYR A 411 -0.20 10.63 8.85
C TYR A 411 -0.66 12.08 8.66
N GLY A 412 -1.95 12.36 8.86
CA GLY A 412 -2.55 13.67 8.58
C GLY A 412 -1.84 14.84 9.27
N GLY A 413 -1.39 14.64 10.50
CA GLY A 413 -0.74 15.67 11.30
C GLY A 413 0.72 15.90 10.92
N PHE A 414 1.36 14.96 10.21
CA PHE A 414 2.62 15.26 9.52
C PHE A 414 2.35 15.99 8.21
N ASP A 415 1.27 15.64 7.49
CA ASP A 415 0.86 16.35 6.27
C ASP A 415 0.57 17.83 6.59
N ASP A 416 -0.25 18.13 7.59
CA ASP A 416 -0.56 19.50 8.03
C ASP A 416 0.70 20.31 8.36
N ARG A 417 1.62 19.71 9.13
CA ARG A 417 2.91 20.34 9.48
C ARG A 417 3.78 20.56 8.24
N SER A 418 3.83 19.61 7.32
CA SER A 418 4.56 19.76 6.07
C SER A 418 3.97 20.87 5.18
N GLN A 419 2.64 21.01 5.15
CA GLN A 419 1.97 22.10 4.44
C GLN A 419 2.35 23.46 5.02
N GLU A 420 2.42 23.58 6.35
CA GLU A 420 2.87 24.81 7.02
C GLU A 420 4.31 25.17 6.66
N LEU A 421 5.23 24.18 6.58
CA LEU A 421 6.60 24.40 6.13
C LEU A 421 6.65 24.92 4.69
N VAL A 422 5.87 24.32 3.78
CA VAL A 422 5.77 24.74 2.38
C VAL A 422 5.20 26.15 2.25
N ARG A 423 4.15 26.49 3.03
CA ARG A 423 3.56 27.85 3.04
C ARG A 423 4.51 28.92 3.58
N ALA A 424 5.36 28.54 4.52
CA ALA A 424 6.32 29.45 5.15
C ALA A 424 7.62 29.62 4.34
N PHE A 425 7.79 28.86 3.26
CA PHE A 425 8.99 28.92 2.44
C PHE A 425 9.02 30.19 1.56
N ASP A 426 10.16 30.88 1.55
CA ASP A 426 10.40 32.05 0.70
C ASP A 426 10.85 31.58 -0.70
N PHE A 427 9.89 31.47 -1.64
CA PHE A 427 10.19 31.04 -3.01
C PHE A 427 10.96 32.12 -3.80
N PRO A 428 11.86 31.72 -4.72
CA PRO A 428 12.61 32.66 -5.53
C PRO A 428 11.70 33.47 -6.47
N GLU A 429 11.99 34.76 -6.63
CA GLU A 429 11.37 35.61 -7.65
C GLU A 429 11.76 35.12 -9.06
N VAL A 430 10.78 35.06 -9.96
CA VAL A 430 10.89 34.53 -11.32
C VAL A 430 10.10 35.41 -12.29
N ASP A 431 10.41 35.36 -13.59
CA ASP A 431 9.76 36.26 -14.57
C ASP A 431 8.31 35.85 -14.90
N THR A 432 7.94 34.59 -14.66
CA THR A 432 6.62 34.00 -14.97
C THR A 432 6.17 33.11 -13.81
N PRO A 433 4.85 32.88 -13.62
CA PRO A 433 4.37 31.90 -12.67
C PRO A 433 5.06 30.53 -12.87
N GLN A 434 5.37 29.84 -11.77
CA GLN A 434 6.03 28.53 -11.78
C GLN A 434 5.26 27.57 -10.89
N ALA A 435 5.13 26.32 -11.32
CA ALA A 435 4.63 25.24 -10.48
C ALA A 435 5.79 24.39 -9.98
N TYR A 436 5.81 24.14 -8.69
CA TYR A 436 6.79 23.28 -8.03
C TYR A 436 6.10 22.07 -7.42
N VAL A 437 6.83 20.95 -7.40
CA VAL A 437 6.52 19.81 -6.54
C VAL A 437 7.57 19.81 -5.43
N ILE A 438 7.14 20.00 -4.19
CA ILE A 438 8.00 20.08 -3.02
C ILE A 438 7.88 18.77 -2.24
N GLU A 439 9.00 18.09 -2.07
CA GLU A 439 9.12 16.87 -1.26
C GLU A 439 9.54 17.28 0.16
N VAL A 440 8.74 16.90 1.16
CA VAL A 440 8.97 17.23 2.56
C VAL A 440 9.16 15.94 3.37
N PRO A 441 10.38 15.60 3.78
CA PRO A 441 10.60 14.41 4.59
C PRO A 441 10.09 14.62 6.02
N VAL A 442 9.76 13.51 6.68
CA VAL A 442 9.57 13.47 8.13
C VAL A 442 10.89 13.05 8.76
N GLY A 443 11.34 13.76 9.80
CA GLY A 443 12.55 13.47 10.59
C GLY A 443 12.43 12.20 11.44
N TYR A 444 11.96 11.11 10.84
CA TYR A 444 11.74 9.81 11.44
C TYR A 444 12.93 8.89 11.16
N ASN A 445 13.49 8.30 12.22
CA ASN A 445 14.57 7.32 12.09
C ASN A 445 14.05 5.92 12.43
N SER A 446 13.74 5.14 11.40
CA SER A 446 13.25 3.76 11.56
C SER A 446 14.27 2.80 12.19
N VAL A 447 15.57 3.15 12.17
CA VAL A 447 16.66 2.31 12.68
C VAL A 447 16.94 2.60 14.15
N ASN A 448 16.88 3.88 14.55
CA ASN A 448 17.29 4.35 15.88
C ASN A 448 16.12 4.73 16.79
N CYS A 449 14.89 4.31 16.46
CA CYS A 449 13.73 4.50 17.32
C CYS A 449 13.63 3.40 18.38
N GLU A 450 13.02 3.73 19.52
CA GLU A 450 12.74 2.80 20.60
C GLU A 450 11.42 2.08 20.35
N GLN A 451 11.40 0.75 20.52
CA GLN A 451 10.16 -0.01 20.30
C GLN A 451 9.12 0.38 21.36
N PRO A 452 7.83 0.51 20.99
CA PRO A 452 6.77 0.90 21.92
C PRO A 452 6.73 0.04 23.21
N ALA A 453 6.91 -1.28 23.08
CA ALA A 453 6.95 -2.18 24.24
C ALA A 453 8.13 -1.90 25.19
N GLN A 454 9.30 -1.56 24.64
CA GLN A 454 10.48 -1.18 25.43
C GLN A 454 10.20 0.12 26.18
N LYS A 455 9.64 1.12 25.49
CA LYS A 455 9.32 2.42 26.10
C LYS A 455 8.29 2.32 27.21
N ALA A 456 7.24 1.53 26.99
CA ALA A 456 6.20 1.29 27.98
C ALA A 456 6.76 0.61 29.25
N ALA A 457 7.73 -0.30 29.10
CA ALA A 457 8.40 -0.95 30.22
C ALA A 457 9.26 0.03 31.04
N GLU A 458 10.05 0.89 30.38
CA GLU A 458 10.84 1.93 31.05
C GLU A 458 9.98 2.91 31.87
N ALA A 459 8.82 3.28 31.33
CA ALA A 459 7.88 4.18 32.00
C ALA A 459 7.27 3.56 33.27
N GLY A 460 7.06 2.24 33.28
CA GLY A 460 6.48 1.51 34.42
C GLY A 460 7.43 1.30 35.60
N GLU A 461 8.74 1.22 35.34
CA GLU A 461 9.74 0.84 36.37
C GLU A 461 10.23 2.03 37.22
N SER A 462 9.91 3.27 36.83
CA SER A 462 10.42 4.50 37.46
C SER A 462 9.83 4.85 38.85
N THR A 463 8.95 4.04 39.44
CA THR A 463 8.29 4.37 40.73
C THR A 463 8.79 3.62 41.97
N THR A 464 9.76 2.69 41.86
CA THR A 464 10.28 1.98 43.04
C THR A 464 11.77 1.64 42.93
N SER A 465 12.65 2.64 42.94
CA SER A 465 14.08 2.41 43.19
C SER A 465 14.47 2.83 44.61
N ASN A 466 14.61 1.80 45.45
CA ASN A 466 15.41 1.81 46.66
C ASN A 466 16.89 1.74 46.21
N PRO A 467 17.76 2.71 46.57
CA PRO A 467 19.09 2.80 45.98
C PRO A 467 20.11 1.99 46.81
N ASP A 468 20.37 0.75 46.41
CA ASP A 468 21.60 0.06 46.83
C ASP A 468 21.89 -1.15 45.92
N SER A 469 22.71 -0.96 44.88
CA SER A 469 23.64 -1.99 44.40
C SER A 469 24.59 -1.45 43.31
N THR A 470 25.86 -1.65 43.61
CA THR A 470 27.10 -1.25 42.95
C THR A 470 27.43 -2.05 41.69
N ASP A 471 27.94 -1.33 40.69
CA ASP A 471 29.03 -1.63 39.72
C ASP A 471 29.38 -3.08 39.34
N SER A 472 29.38 -3.35 38.04
CA SER A 472 30.45 -4.14 37.39
C SER A 472 30.55 -3.82 35.88
N PRO A 473 31.76 -3.54 35.33
CA PRO A 473 31.92 -3.16 33.93
C PRO A 473 32.43 -4.30 33.04
N GLU A 474 32.26 -4.09 31.72
CA GLU A 474 33.18 -4.45 30.65
C GLU A 474 33.16 -5.90 30.11
N GLN A 475 32.62 -6.06 28.89
CA GLN A 475 33.14 -7.02 27.92
C GLN A 475 32.83 -6.60 26.48
N ALA A 476 33.83 -5.98 25.82
CA ALA A 476 33.89 -5.85 24.38
C ALA A 476 34.62 -7.09 23.82
N ALA A 477 33.91 -7.92 23.05
CA ALA A 477 34.50 -9.03 22.31
C ALA A 477 34.37 -8.76 20.80
N GLN A 478 35.53 -8.59 20.16
CA GLN A 478 35.68 -8.64 18.70
C GLN A 478 35.35 -10.06 18.24
N SER A 479 34.17 -10.28 17.65
CA SER A 479 33.85 -11.52 16.93
C SER A 479 34.30 -11.39 15.48
N SER A 480 35.18 -12.29 15.06
CA SER A 480 35.57 -12.49 13.68
C SER A 480 34.36 -12.89 12.82
N GLY A 481 33.84 -11.95 12.02
CA GLY A 481 33.26 -12.12 10.68
C GLY A 481 32.34 -13.31 10.36
N ALA A 482 31.71 -13.94 11.35
CA ALA A 482 30.69 -14.95 11.12
C ALA A 482 29.33 -14.24 11.04
N PHE A 483 28.57 -14.53 10.00
CA PHE A 483 27.20 -14.06 9.87
C PHE A 483 26.38 -14.46 11.09
N ASP A 484 25.58 -13.54 11.63
CA ASP A 484 24.62 -13.84 12.69
C ASP A 484 23.35 -14.43 12.05
N PRO A 485 23.08 -15.74 12.20
CA PRO A 485 21.95 -16.39 11.54
C PRO A 485 20.59 -15.81 11.98
N THR A 486 20.50 -15.29 13.20
CA THR A 486 19.27 -14.66 13.71
C THR A 486 19.00 -13.38 12.95
N LYS A 487 20.05 -12.59 12.75
CA LYS A 487 19.99 -11.33 12.01
C LYS A 487 19.71 -11.55 10.52
N GLN A 488 20.29 -12.59 9.93
CA GLN A 488 20.01 -12.98 8.55
C GLN A 488 18.54 -13.34 8.34
N ALA A 489 17.98 -14.18 9.22
CA ALA A 489 16.57 -14.54 9.18
C ALA A 489 15.65 -13.31 9.38
N GLN A 490 16.03 -12.40 10.28
CA GLN A 490 15.30 -11.15 10.51
C GLN A 490 15.31 -10.24 9.28
N LEU A 491 16.46 -10.07 8.62
CA LEU A 491 16.59 -9.28 7.40
C LEU A 491 15.81 -9.90 6.24
N ALA A 492 15.88 -11.22 6.06
CA ALA A 492 15.10 -11.94 5.06
C ALA A 492 13.59 -11.73 5.27
N THR A 493 13.12 -11.89 6.50
CA THR A 493 11.72 -11.68 6.88
C THR A 493 11.29 -10.24 6.67
N THR A 494 12.09 -9.28 7.11
CA THR A 494 11.81 -7.83 6.98
C THR A 494 11.75 -7.43 5.51
N GLY A 495 12.71 -7.87 4.70
CA GLY A 495 12.72 -7.63 3.26
C GLY A 495 11.49 -8.20 2.58
N ARG A 496 11.09 -9.43 2.92
CA ARG A 496 9.86 -10.04 2.37
C ARG A 496 8.60 -9.28 2.78
N GLN A 497 8.50 -8.87 4.05
CA GLN A 497 7.37 -8.03 4.51
C GLN A 497 7.32 -6.69 3.78
N ASN A 498 8.47 -6.08 3.48
CA ASN A 498 8.55 -4.83 2.74
C ASN A 498 8.19 -5.03 1.26
N VAL A 499 8.63 -6.12 0.65
CA VAL A 499 8.24 -6.55 -0.71
C VAL A 499 6.73 -6.75 -0.79
N ASP A 500 6.15 -7.46 0.17
CA ASP A 500 4.72 -7.71 0.25
C ASP A 500 3.92 -6.44 0.57
N ARG A 501 4.55 -5.43 1.17
CA ARG A 501 3.94 -4.12 1.44
C ARG A 501 3.91 -3.25 0.19
N ASP A 502 4.95 -3.34 -0.64
CA ASP A 502 5.15 -2.53 -1.82
C ASP A 502 4.62 -3.25 -3.08
N ALA A 503 3.29 -3.33 -3.18
CA ALA A 503 2.57 -4.08 -4.21
C ALA A 503 2.92 -3.65 -5.66
N LEU A 504 3.47 -2.46 -5.85
CA LEU A 504 3.96 -1.97 -7.14
C LEU A 504 5.27 -2.65 -7.56
N VAL A 505 6.08 -3.07 -6.60
CA VAL A 505 7.38 -3.67 -6.84
C VAL A 505 7.25 -5.18 -6.95
N SER A 506 6.39 -5.84 -6.15
CA SER A 506 6.33 -7.30 -6.13
C SER A 506 5.22 -7.89 -6.99
N LEU A 507 5.57 -8.81 -7.89
CA LEU A 507 4.59 -9.69 -8.54
C LEU A 507 4.21 -10.90 -7.67
N ASN A 508 4.79 -11.07 -6.48
CA ASN A 508 4.71 -12.33 -5.73
C ASN A 508 3.33 -12.69 -5.16
N SER A 509 2.35 -11.78 -5.12
CA SER A 509 1.31 -11.89 -4.08
C SER A 509 -0.12 -12.28 -4.48
N ASP A 510 -0.53 -12.37 -5.75
CA ASP A 510 -1.95 -12.72 -6.05
C ASP A 510 -2.20 -13.79 -7.12
N ASP A 511 -1.23 -14.11 -7.98
CA ASP A 511 -1.38 -15.18 -8.99
C ASP A 511 -0.02 -15.86 -9.26
N PRO A 512 0.32 -16.98 -8.57
CA PRO A 512 1.56 -17.70 -8.81
C PRO A 512 1.68 -18.21 -10.26
N GLY A 513 0.55 -18.44 -10.94
CA GLY A 513 0.50 -18.85 -12.35
C GLY A 513 0.94 -17.74 -13.31
N LEU A 514 0.59 -16.49 -13.02
CA LEU A 514 1.02 -15.33 -13.80
C LEU A 514 2.52 -15.09 -13.66
N VAL A 515 3.04 -15.13 -12.43
CA VAL A 515 4.46 -14.94 -12.15
C VAL A 515 5.30 -15.99 -12.86
N THR A 516 4.90 -17.26 -12.75
CA THR A 516 5.58 -18.37 -13.42
C THR A 516 5.59 -18.21 -14.94
N THR A 517 4.46 -17.80 -15.53
CA THR A 517 4.35 -17.55 -16.97
C THR A 517 5.24 -16.41 -17.45
N ILE A 518 5.28 -15.30 -16.71
CA ILE A 518 6.12 -14.14 -17.04
C ILE A 518 7.60 -14.54 -17.01
N VAL A 519 8.03 -15.20 -15.93
CA VAL A 519 9.41 -15.67 -15.76
C VAL A 519 9.83 -16.63 -16.88
N ASP A 520 8.95 -17.55 -17.30
CA ASP A 520 9.25 -18.47 -18.40
C ASP A 520 9.37 -17.80 -19.76
N SER A 521 8.56 -16.77 -20.01
CA SER A 521 8.51 -16.11 -21.31
C SER A 521 9.69 -15.17 -21.58
N GLY A 522 10.38 -14.74 -20.52
CA GLY A 522 11.39 -13.69 -20.57
C GLY A 522 12.76 -14.06 -20.01
N TRP A 523 12.99 -15.33 -19.64
CA TRP A 523 14.25 -15.77 -19.03
C TRP A 523 15.44 -15.59 -19.99
N PRO A 524 16.58 -15.02 -19.56
CA PRO A 524 17.77 -14.90 -20.41
C PRO A 524 18.37 -16.26 -20.77
N ASP A 525 18.69 -16.48 -22.04
CA ASP A 525 19.24 -17.75 -22.54
C ASP A 525 20.60 -18.11 -21.91
N GLU A 526 21.37 -17.09 -21.50
CA GLU A 526 22.70 -17.23 -20.88
C GLU A 526 22.66 -17.56 -19.38
N VAL A 527 21.51 -17.39 -18.70
CA VAL A 527 21.38 -17.62 -17.26
C VAL A 527 20.77 -19.00 -17.02
N ASP A 528 21.47 -19.88 -16.32
CA ASP A 528 20.93 -21.21 -15.98
C ASP A 528 19.83 -21.09 -14.91
N LYS A 529 18.57 -21.28 -15.33
CA LYS A 529 17.40 -21.21 -14.45
C LYS A 529 17.50 -22.15 -13.24
N GLY A 530 18.10 -23.33 -13.43
CA GLY A 530 18.24 -24.34 -12.37
C GLY A 530 19.16 -23.92 -11.22
N CYS A 531 19.99 -22.89 -11.42
CA CYS A 531 20.78 -22.32 -10.33
C CYS A 531 19.96 -21.47 -9.35
N PHE A 532 18.78 -21.00 -9.75
CA PHE A 532 17.99 -20.03 -8.99
C PHE A 532 16.68 -20.60 -8.49
N LEU A 533 16.12 -21.57 -9.23
CA LEU A 533 14.82 -22.16 -8.96
C LEU A 533 14.94 -23.70 -9.00
N SER A 534 14.44 -24.38 -7.97
CA SER A 534 14.52 -25.85 -7.85
C SER A 534 13.37 -26.56 -8.56
N GLU A 535 12.17 -25.99 -8.50
CA GLU A 535 10.98 -26.48 -9.16
C GLU A 535 10.14 -25.31 -9.65
N HIS A 536 9.45 -25.52 -10.76
CA HIS A 536 8.58 -24.53 -11.37
C HIS A 536 7.20 -25.16 -11.50
N ASP A 537 6.31 -24.76 -10.61
CA ASP A 537 4.97 -25.31 -10.52
C ASP A 537 3.97 -24.13 -10.54
N PRO A 538 3.07 -24.07 -11.53
CA PRO A 538 2.08 -23.00 -11.62
C PRO A 538 1.13 -22.95 -10.42
N GLU A 539 1.01 -24.04 -9.64
CA GLU A 539 0.18 -24.08 -8.43
C GLU A 539 0.91 -23.58 -7.18
N THR A 540 2.21 -23.87 -7.05
CA THR A 540 2.99 -23.51 -5.85
C THR A 540 3.89 -22.29 -6.02
N GLY A 541 4.01 -21.77 -7.25
CA GLY A 541 4.77 -20.57 -7.58
C GLY A 541 6.26 -20.84 -7.84
N LEU A 542 7.08 -19.82 -7.61
CA LEU A 542 8.53 -19.92 -7.77
C LEU A 542 9.15 -20.55 -6.52
N VAL A 543 9.71 -21.75 -6.65
CA VAL A 543 10.43 -22.40 -5.55
C VAL A 543 11.92 -22.05 -5.65
N PRO A 544 12.52 -21.40 -4.63
CA PRO A 544 13.96 -21.11 -4.61
C PRO A 544 14.81 -22.37 -4.82
N ALA A 545 15.98 -22.22 -5.44
CA ALA A 545 16.96 -23.30 -5.53
C ALA A 545 17.47 -23.73 -4.13
N ASP A 546 17.98 -24.96 -4.02
CA ASP A 546 18.57 -25.44 -2.76
C ASP A 546 19.67 -24.48 -2.27
N GLY A 547 19.51 -23.98 -1.04
CA GLY A 547 20.43 -23.01 -0.42
C GLY A 547 20.06 -21.54 -0.63
N ALA A 548 19.10 -21.23 -1.51
CA ALA A 548 18.42 -19.94 -1.52
C ALA A 548 17.36 -19.92 -0.42
N GLU A 549 17.27 -18.80 0.28
CA GLU A 549 16.27 -18.60 1.34
C GLU A 549 14.96 -18.09 0.77
N ASP A 550 15.03 -17.18 -0.20
CA ASP A 550 13.85 -16.51 -0.72
C ASP A 550 14.00 -16.09 -2.19
N VAL A 551 12.86 -15.90 -2.84
CA VAL A 551 12.74 -15.43 -4.22
C VAL A 551 11.71 -14.32 -4.28
N VAL A 552 12.14 -13.19 -4.85
CA VAL A 552 11.32 -11.99 -5.02
C VAL A 552 11.30 -11.58 -6.48
N VAL A 553 10.12 -11.38 -7.05
CA VAL A 553 9.99 -10.81 -8.39
C VAL A 553 9.73 -9.32 -8.28
N LEU A 554 10.62 -8.52 -8.87
CA LEU A 554 10.50 -7.08 -9.00
C LEU A 554 9.96 -6.69 -10.39
N SER A 555 8.93 -5.85 -10.44
CA SER A 555 8.31 -5.32 -11.67
C SER A 555 9.16 -4.26 -12.42
N GLN A 556 10.37 -3.99 -11.93
CA GLN A 556 11.25 -2.91 -12.39
C GLN A 556 12.50 -3.44 -13.09
N ASN A 557 13.19 -2.53 -13.79
CA ASN A 557 14.40 -2.89 -14.52
C ASN A 557 15.48 -3.48 -13.60
N ALA A 558 16.17 -4.53 -14.07
CA ALA A 558 17.23 -5.20 -13.32
C ALA A 558 18.36 -4.26 -12.87
N ASP A 559 18.68 -3.23 -13.65
CA ASP A 559 19.70 -2.23 -13.30
C ASP A 559 19.30 -1.38 -12.08
N ARG A 560 17.99 -1.29 -11.77
CA ARG A 560 17.47 -0.62 -10.58
C ARG A 560 17.27 -1.56 -9.39
N ALA A 561 17.32 -2.87 -9.61
CA ALA A 561 17.08 -3.86 -8.56
C ALA A 561 18.01 -3.70 -7.35
N PRO A 562 19.33 -3.38 -7.48
CA PRO A 562 20.18 -3.19 -6.32
C PRO A 562 19.67 -2.09 -5.37
N ALA A 563 19.36 -0.90 -5.91
CA ALA A 563 18.85 0.21 -5.11
C ALA A 563 17.56 -0.17 -4.37
N THR A 564 16.65 -0.85 -5.07
CA THR A 564 15.38 -1.32 -4.49
C THR A 564 15.60 -2.38 -3.41
N ILE A 565 16.51 -3.35 -3.62
CA ILE A 565 16.89 -4.33 -2.59
C ILE A 565 17.47 -3.61 -1.37
N GLY A 566 18.31 -2.59 -1.58
CA GLY A 566 18.89 -1.81 -0.49
C GLY A 566 17.82 -1.16 0.38
N ASN A 567 16.80 -0.55 -0.25
CA ASN A 567 15.66 0.06 0.44
C ASN A 567 14.79 -0.98 1.14
N LEU A 568 14.49 -2.10 0.47
CA LEU A 568 13.61 -3.16 0.98
C LEU A 568 14.22 -3.87 2.20
N TYR A 569 15.53 -4.11 2.20
CA TYR A 569 16.21 -4.87 3.26
C TYR A 569 16.94 -3.97 4.27
N GLY A 570 16.98 -2.65 4.06
CA GLY A 570 17.72 -1.72 4.93
C GLY A 570 19.23 -1.94 4.89
N VAL A 571 19.76 -2.27 3.71
CA VAL A 571 21.16 -2.68 3.49
C VAL A 571 21.77 -1.92 2.32
N THR A 572 23.09 -1.91 2.23
CA THR A 572 23.83 -1.40 1.07
C THR A 572 24.25 -2.59 0.18
N PRO A 573 23.70 -2.71 -1.03
CA PRO A 573 24.15 -3.73 -1.98
C PRO A 573 25.54 -3.37 -2.51
N ASN A 574 26.45 -4.34 -2.51
CA ASN A 574 27.78 -4.21 -3.08
C ASN A 574 28.01 -5.34 -4.09
N GLU A 575 28.26 -5.01 -5.36
CA GLU A 575 28.45 -6.04 -6.40
C GLU A 575 29.76 -6.81 -6.17
N VAL A 576 29.68 -8.13 -6.03
CA VAL A 576 30.81 -9.01 -5.70
C VAL A 576 31.15 -10.01 -6.80
N GLY A 577 30.48 -9.92 -7.95
CA GLY A 577 30.74 -10.72 -9.15
C GLY A 577 29.45 -11.30 -9.73
N GLU A 578 29.52 -12.52 -10.25
CA GLU A 578 28.39 -13.21 -10.86
C GLU A 578 28.22 -14.61 -10.26
N TYR A 579 26.98 -15.11 -10.25
CA TYR A 579 26.62 -16.49 -9.98
C TYR A 579 25.72 -16.97 -11.12
N CYS A 580 26.08 -18.07 -11.78
CA CYS A 580 25.38 -18.58 -12.98
C CYS A 580 25.04 -17.51 -14.02
N SER A 581 26.00 -16.62 -14.31
CA SER A 581 25.89 -15.51 -15.28
C SER A 581 24.88 -14.42 -14.93
N ALA A 582 24.40 -14.38 -13.68
CA ALA A 582 23.64 -13.25 -13.14
C ALA A 582 24.49 -12.45 -12.14
N PRO A 583 24.37 -11.11 -12.09
CA PRO A 583 25.00 -10.28 -11.08
C PRO A 583 24.69 -10.76 -9.65
N LEU A 584 25.75 -10.83 -8.83
CA LEU A 584 25.70 -11.22 -7.43
C LEU A 584 26.12 -10.03 -6.56
N TYR A 585 25.24 -9.66 -5.64
CA TYR A 585 25.44 -8.59 -4.67
C TYR A 585 25.63 -9.16 -3.28
N GLU A 586 26.56 -8.59 -2.54
CA GLU A 586 26.69 -8.75 -1.10
C GLU A 586 25.92 -7.61 -0.42
N LEU A 587 24.92 -7.96 0.38
CA LEU A 587 24.08 -7.00 1.08
C LEU A 587 24.72 -6.70 2.43
N GLN A 588 25.20 -5.47 2.60
CA GLN A 588 25.97 -5.04 3.77
C GLN A 588 25.17 -4.12 4.67
N GLU A 589 25.30 -4.30 5.98
CA GLU A 589 24.81 -3.34 6.97
C GLU A 589 26.02 -2.77 7.71
N ASN A 590 26.19 -1.45 7.68
CA ASN A 590 27.37 -0.78 8.24
C ASN A 590 28.71 -1.37 7.73
N GLY A 591 28.75 -1.73 6.44
CA GLY A 591 29.93 -2.34 5.79
C GLY A 591 30.20 -3.80 6.20
N THR A 592 29.32 -4.43 6.98
CA THR A 592 29.43 -5.84 7.35
C THR A 592 28.47 -6.67 6.49
N PRO A 593 28.95 -7.68 5.75
CA PRO A 593 28.09 -8.58 4.96
C PRO A 593 27.02 -9.24 5.83
N GLN A 594 25.77 -9.21 5.38
CA GLN A 594 24.64 -9.87 6.04
C GLN A 594 24.01 -10.94 5.16
N LEU A 595 23.75 -10.65 3.89
CA LEU A 595 23.10 -11.56 2.94
C LEU A 595 23.80 -11.48 1.59
N PHE A 596 23.45 -12.38 0.68
CA PHE A 596 23.74 -12.22 -0.74
C PHE A 596 22.45 -12.18 -1.54
N ALA A 597 22.47 -11.49 -2.68
CA ALA A 597 21.35 -11.41 -3.60
C ALA A 597 21.83 -11.60 -5.03
N SER A 598 21.24 -12.53 -5.76
CA SER A 598 21.42 -12.66 -7.21
C SER A 598 20.28 -11.93 -7.92
N VAL A 599 20.59 -11.12 -8.93
CA VAL A 599 19.60 -10.39 -9.71
C VAL A 599 19.57 -10.91 -11.14
N VAL A 600 18.47 -11.55 -11.54
CA VAL A 600 18.25 -12.03 -12.91
C VAL A 600 17.25 -11.12 -13.59
N GLY A 601 17.71 -10.31 -14.54
CA GLY A 601 16.80 -9.55 -15.40
C GLY A 601 16.01 -10.46 -16.33
N PHE A 602 14.73 -10.19 -16.54
CA PHE A 602 13.91 -10.91 -17.51
C PHE A 602 12.94 -9.96 -18.22
N GLY A 603 12.40 -10.43 -19.35
CA GLY A 603 11.55 -9.62 -20.22
C GLY A 603 12.33 -8.74 -21.19
N THR A 604 11.63 -8.02 -22.07
CA THR A 604 12.27 -7.21 -23.12
C THR A 604 13.05 -6.05 -22.51
N GLY A 605 14.37 -6.08 -22.64
CA GLY A 605 15.25 -5.05 -22.09
C GLY A 605 15.41 -5.11 -20.57
N ASN A 606 15.28 -6.30 -19.97
CA ASN A 606 15.37 -6.52 -18.52
C ASN A 606 14.37 -5.66 -17.75
N SER A 607 13.15 -5.49 -18.27
CA SER A 607 12.11 -4.64 -17.68
C SER A 607 11.65 -5.09 -16.30
N SER A 608 11.95 -6.33 -15.92
CA SER A 608 11.64 -6.93 -14.62
C SER A 608 12.86 -7.70 -14.12
N ALA A 609 12.90 -8.00 -12.82
CA ALA A 609 14.02 -8.70 -12.20
C ALA A 609 13.56 -9.76 -11.20
N LEU A 610 14.14 -10.94 -11.26
CA LEU A 610 14.06 -11.94 -10.22
C LEU A 610 15.23 -11.72 -9.26
N VAL A 611 14.94 -11.53 -7.98
CA VAL A 611 15.93 -11.41 -6.92
C VAL A 611 15.89 -12.69 -6.08
N VAL A 612 17.02 -13.37 -5.98
CA VAL A 612 17.18 -14.57 -5.15
C VAL A 612 18.07 -14.26 -3.97
N ILE A 613 17.57 -14.48 -2.75
CA ILE A 613 18.26 -14.17 -1.50
C ILE A 613 18.96 -15.41 -0.96
N TRP A 614 20.20 -15.24 -0.51
CA TRP A 614 21.04 -16.31 0.02
C TRP A 614 21.62 -15.92 1.39
N PHE A 615 21.69 -16.89 2.31
CA PHE A 615 22.38 -16.72 3.60
C PHE A 615 23.90 -16.87 3.52
N SER A 616 24.42 -17.43 2.43
CA SER A 616 25.84 -17.58 2.19
C SER A 616 26.16 -17.33 0.72
N ASP A 617 27.44 -17.13 0.41
CA ASP A 617 27.88 -16.94 -0.97
C ASP A 617 27.57 -18.21 -1.80
N PRO A 618 26.65 -18.14 -2.77
CA PRO A 618 26.20 -19.33 -3.51
C PRO A 618 27.29 -19.94 -4.39
N ARG A 619 28.40 -19.23 -4.62
CA ARG A 619 29.57 -19.75 -5.34
C ARG A 619 30.38 -20.77 -4.54
N GLN A 620 30.11 -20.89 -3.24
CA GLN A 620 30.83 -21.79 -2.32
C GLN A 620 30.02 -23.03 -1.92
N ALA A 621 28.74 -23.09 -2.30
CA ALA A 621 27.88 -24.28 -2.17
C ALA A 621 28.22 -25.29 -3.28
#